data_AF-A0A6B1I160-F1
#
_entry.id   AF-A0A6B1I160-F1
#
_cell.length_a   1.000
_cell.length_b   1.000
_cell.length_c   1.000
_cell.angle_alpha   90.00
_cell.angle_beta   90.00
_cell.angle_gamma   90.00
#
_symmetry.space_group_name_H-M   'P 1'
#
loop_
_entity.id
_entity.type
_entity.pdbx_description
1 polymer ?
#
loop_
_entity_poly.entity_id
_entity_poly.type
_entity_poly.pdbx_seq_one_letter_code
_entity_poly.pdbx_strand_id
1 'polypeptide(L)'
;MKKPVYEIHIPEYHHDSEPDHVAIGAKIDDEIKRLFTGQYLGVRCITLADHPDKSVGEMIDIIQSIGHDRYDPNRPGDRYENNEDKHIDLFCFDYHVGDQIPMLESFVWTFYRYRTCTPIDLILLLDPTKLNQVFFTYAGREDEGERSDGWTFKEPDNTQDILVAILRIRHKESFSQAD
;
A
#
# COMPACT_ATOMS: atom_id res chain seq x y z
N MET A 1 3.13 -11.64 -17.50
CA MET A 1 2.74 -12.81 -16.68
C MET A 1 2.03 -12.27 -15.45
N LYS A 2 0.89 -12.83 -15.05
CA LYS A 2 0.22 -12.38 -13.80
C LYS A 2 1.14 -12.66 -12.61
N LYS A 3 1.30 -11.66 -11.73
CA LYS A 3 2.08 -11.74 -10.48
C LYS A 3 1.27 -12.50 -9.42
N PRO A 4 1.92 -13.14 -8.44
CA PRO A 4 1.20 -13.86 -7.40
C PRO A 4 0.32 -12.92 -6.55
N VAL A 5 -0.82 -13.46 -6.13
CA VAL A 5 -1.72 -12.82 -5.16
C VAL A 5 -1.83 -13.75 -3.97
N TYR A 6 -1.43 -13.28 -2.79
CA TYR A 6 -1.54 -14.01 -1.53
C TYR A 6 -2.70 -13.48 -0.73
N GLU A 7 -3.35 -14.34 0.05
CA GLU A 7 -4.48 -13.96 0.88
C GLU A 7 -4.09 -14.08 2.36
N ILE A 8 -4.31 -13.01 3.13
CA ILE A 8 -4.01 -12.94 4.56
C ILE A 8 -5.33 -12.74 5.31
N HIS A 9 -5.67 -13.67 6.19
CA HIS A 9 -6.90 -13.61 6.98
C HIS A 9 -6.64 -12.89 8.30
N ILE A 10 -7.23 -11.71 8.47
CA ILE A 10 -7.12 -10.89 9.67
C ILE A 10 -8.53 -10.56 10.15
N PRO A 11 -9.26 -11.55 10.69
CA PRO A 11 -10.66 -11.37 11.06
C PRO A 11 -10.86 -10.33 12.15
N GLU A 12 -9.85 -10.04 12.97
CA GLU A 12 -9.89 -9.00 14.01
C GLU A 12 -9.66 -7.58 13.50
N TYR A 13 -9.31 -7.38 12.21
CA TYR A 13 -9.12 -6.05 11.64
C TYR A 13 -10.48 -5.43 11.32
N HIS A 14 -11.04 -4.72 12.31
CA HIS A 14 -12.29 -3.98 12.22
C HIS A 14 -12.03 -2.47 12.19
N HIS A 15 -12.99 -1.72 11.65
CA HIS A 15 -12.91 -0.25 11.54
C HIS A 15 -13.79 0.48 12.57
N ASP A 16 -14.64 -0.28 13.24
CA ASP A 16 -15.65 0.17 14.19
C ASP A 16 -15.02 0.60 15.52
N SER A 17 -13.77 0.20 15.77
CA SER A 17 -12.98 0.47 16.96
C SER A 17 -11.51 0.59 16.61
N GLU A 18 -10.71 1.11 17.54
CA GLU A 18 -9.25 1.12 17.39
C GLU A 18 -8.73 -0.31 17.20
N PRO A 19 -8.02 -0.60 16.09
CA PRO A 19 -7.42 -1.90 15.86
C PRO A 19 -6.19 -2.08 16.76
N ASP A 20 -5.92 -3.33 17.14
CA ASP A 20 -4.61 -3.72 17.68
C ASP A 20 -3.58 -3.69 16.53
N HIS A 21 -3.16 -2.47 16.19
CA HIS A 21 -2.29 -2.17 15.06
C HIS A 21 -0.93 -2.87 15.18
N VAL A 22 -0.44 -3.08 16.41
CA VAL A 22 0.77 -3.85 16.69
C VAL A 22 0.57 -5.31 16.28
N ALA A 23 -0.47 -5.97 16.78
CA ALA A 23 -0.72 -7.38 16.49
C ALA A 23 -1.07 -7.63 15.02
N ILE A 24 -1.88 -6.76 14.42
CA ILE A 24 -2.26 -6.84 13.00
C ILE A 24 -1.04 -6.60 12.11
N GLY A 25 -0.25 -5.55 12.41
CA GLY A 25 0.98 -5.25 11.70
C GLY A 25 1.95 -6.43 11.72
N ALA A 26 2.19 -7.01 12.91
CA ALA A 26 3.06 -8.17 13.07
C ALA A 26 2.59 -9.38 12.24
N LYS A 27 1.29 -9.68 12.19
CA LYS A 27 0.76 -10.78 11.36
C LYS A 27 1.04 -10.59 9.88
N ILE A 28 0.92 -9.36 9.38
CA ILE A 28 1.21 -9.06 7.98
C ILE A 28 2.72 -9.12 7.72
N ASP A 29 3.52 -8.53 8.61
CA ASP A 29 4.98 -8.56 8.52
C ASP A 29 5.52 -9.99 8.53
N ASP A 30 4.99 -10.88 9.38
CA ASP A 30 5.38 -12.28 9.45
C ASP A 30 5.08 -13.03 8.14
N GLU A 31 3.96 -12.74 7.50
CA GLU A 31 3.62 -13.33 6.21
C GLU A 31 4.53 -12.80 5.09
N ILE A 32 4.85 -11.51 5.08
CA ILE A 32 5.82 -10.95 4.14
C ILE A 32 7.20 -11.58 4.35
N LYS A 33 7.66 -11.71 5.60
CA LYS A 33 8.93 -12.39 5.92
C LYS A 33 8.93 -13.82 5.41
N ARG A 34 7.88 -14.60 5.71
CA ARG A 34 7.76 -15.99 5.29
C ARG A 34 7.90 -16.18 3.77
N LEU A 35 7.40 -15.22 3.00
CA LEU A 35 7.35 -15.28 1.53
C LEU A 35 8.56 -14.63 0.84
N PHE A 36 9.11 -13.55 1.41
CA PHE A 36 10.03 -12.64 0.72
C PHE A 36 11.31 -12.31 1.49
N THR A 37 11.68 -13.09 2.51
CA THR A 37 12.96 -12.91 3.24
C THR A 37 14.14 -12.73 2.29
N GLY A 38 14.96 -11.70 2.56
CA GLY A 38 16.16 -11.36 1.80
C GLY A 38 15.92 -10.46 0.59
N GLN A 39 14.67 -10.15 0.25
CA GLN A 39 14.34 -9.25 -0.86
C GLN A 39 14.32 -7.78 -0.42
N TYR A 40 14.58 -6.88 -1.37
CA TYR A 40 14.38 -5.43 -1.20
C TYR A 40 13.07 -5.06 -1.90
N LEU A 41 12.09 -4.57 -1.14
CA LEU A 41 10.73 -4.35 -1.61
C LEU A 41 10.25 -2.94 -1.28
N GLY A 42 9.43 -2.38 -2.16
CA GLY A 42 8.59 -1.22 -1.88
C GLY A 42 7.21 -1.67 -1.44
N VAL A 43 6.64 -1.03 -0.42
CA VAL A 43 5.32 -1.36 0.11
C VAL A 43 4.36 -0.19 0.02
N ARG A 44 3.22 -0.47 -0.61
CA ARG A 44 2.10 0.45 -0.78
C ARG A 44 0.82 -0.22 -0.31
N CYS A 45 0.20 0.36 0.71
CA CYS A 45 -1.10 -0.07 1.21
C CYS A 45 -2.21 0.67 0.48
N ILE A 46 -3.29 -0.02 0.15
CA ILE A 46 -4.46 0.51 -0.55
C ILE A 46 -5.69 0.18 0.27
N THR A 47 -6.58 1.16 0.37
CA THR A 47 -7.97 0.94 0.75
C THR A 47 -8.90 1.18 -0.43
N LEU A 48 -9.94 0.36 -0.53
CA LEU A 48 -10.99 0.48 -1.52
C LEU A 48 -11.93 1.66 -1.25
N ALA A 49 -11.87 2.30 -0.07
CA ALA A 49 -12.59 3.55 0.14
C ALA A 49 -12.09 4.68 -0.78
N ASP A 50 -10.81 4.62 -1.21
CA ASP A 50 -10.25 5.53 -2.21
C ASP A 50 -10.66 5.14 -3.66
N HIS A 51 -11.39 4.03 -3.82
CA HIS A 51 -11.82 3.43 -5.09
C HIS A 51 -13.29 2.97 -5.02
N PRO A 52 -14.25 3.88 -4.75
CA PRO A 52 -15.63 3.52 -4.41
C PRO A 52 -16.40 2.80 -5.53
N ASP A 53 -15.89 2.85 -6.76
CA ASP A 53 -16.48 2.22 -7.95
C ASP A 53 -15.73 0.95 -8.39
N LYS A 54 -14.90 0.38 -7.52
CA LYS A 54 -14.16 -0.86 -7.77
C LYS A 54 -14.38 -1.85 -6.65
N SER A 55 -14.48 -3.12 -7.02
CA SER A 55 -14.33 -4.24 -6.10
C SER A 55 -12.84 -4.57 -5.89
N VAL A 56 -12.54 -5.34 -4.84
CA VAL A 56 -11.18 -5.86 -4.60
C VAL A 56 -10.66 -6.66 -5.81
N GLY A 57 -11.52 -7.44 -6.46
CA GLY A 57 -11.14 -8.23 -7.63
C GLY A 57 -10.77 -7.36 -8.83
N GLU A 58 -11.58 -6.34 -9.13
CA GLU A 58 -11.30 -5.38 -10.19
C GLU A 58 -10.02 -4.58 -9.91
N MET A 59 -9.79 -4.18 -8.66
CA MET A 59 -8.54 -3.51 -8.28
C MET A 59 -7.33 -4.41 -8.50
N ILE A 60 -7.40 -5.68 -8.10
CA ILE A 60 -6.33 -6.65 -8.36
C ILE A 60 -6.08 -6.77 -9.86
N ASP A 61 -7.11 -6.89 -10.69
CA ASP A 61 -6.92 -7.01 -12.14
C ASP A 61 -6.33 -5.75 -12.77
N ILE A 62 -6.72 -4.55 -12.31
CA ILE A 62 -6.10 -3.29 -12.73
C ILE A 62 -4.62 -3.28 -12.36
N ILE A 63 -4.29 -3.54 -11.10
CA ILE A 63 -2.91 -3.52 -10.60
C ILE A 63 -2.07 -4.58 -11.31
N GLN A 64 -2.63 -5.76 -11.61
CA GLN A 64 -1.97 -6.79 -12.41
C GLN A 64 -1.69 -6.33 -13.84
N SER A 65 -2.54 -5.47 -14.40
CA SER A 65 -2.40 -4.96 -15.76
C SER A 65 -1.39 -3.83 -15.87
N ILE A 66 -1.32 -2.92 -14.90
CA ILE A 66 -0.50 -1.68 -14.99
C ILE A 66 0.60 -1.57 -13.93
N GLY A 67 0.63 -2.47 -12.94
CA GLY A 67 1.64 -2.51 -11.87
C GLY A 67 1.32 -1.66 -10.64
N HIS A 68 0.32 -0.78 -10.70
CA HIS A 68 -0.03 0.17 -9.64
C HIS A 68 -1.54 0.49 -9.63
N ASP A 69 -1.99 1.29 -8.67
CA ASP A 69 -3.40 1.68 -8.46
C ASP A 69 -3.77 3.05 -9.05
N ARG A 70 -2.80 3.76 -9.62
CA ARG A 70 -2.98 5.08 -10.28
C ARG A 70 -3.52 4.94 -11.72
N TYR A 71 -4.63 4.23 -11.90
CA TYR A 71 -5.25 3.99 -13.22
C TYR A 71 -6.05 5.18 -13.77
N ASP A 72 -6.51 6.08 -12.89
CA ASP A 72 -7.25 7.28 -13.26
C ASP A 72 -6.35 8.50 -13.08
N PRO A 73 -5.95 9.19 -14.17
CA PRO A 73 -5.10 10.37 -14.10
C PRO A 73 -5.79 11.57 -13.46
N ASN A 74 -7.12 11.56 -13.35
CA ASN A 74 -7.90 12.63 -12.72
C ASN A 74 -8.22 12.34 -11.25
N ARG A 75 -7.91 11.14 -10.75
CA ARG A 75 -8.14 10.83 -9.33
C ARG A 75 -7.21 11.72 -8.50
N PRO A 76 -7.74 12.39 -7.45
CA PRO A 76 -6.91 13.09 -6.50
C PRO A 76 -5.71 12.23 -6.08
N GLY A 77 -4.56 12.88 -5.91
CA GLY A 77 -3.32 12.28 -5.47
C GLY A 77 -3.45 11.52 -4.15
N ASP A 78 -2.32 11.00 -3.66
CA ASP A 78 -2.23 10.75 -2.23
C ASP A 78 -2.53 12.04 -1.45
N ARG A 79 -2.83 11.94 -0.17
CA ARG A 79 -3.33 13.05 0.66
C ARG A 79 -2.46 14.30 0.71
N TYR A 80 -1.27 14.22 0.16
CA TYR A 80 -0.27 15.25 0.24
C TYR A 80 0.05 15.77 -1.15
N GLU A 81 -0.13 17.07 -1.32
CA GLU A 81 0.48 17.79 -2.41
C GLU A 81 1.97 17.99 -2.08
N ASN A 82 2.82 17.91 -3.09
CA ASN A 82 4.22 18.21 -2.95
C ASN A 82 4.42 19.73 -3.02
N ASN A 83 5.08 20.32 -2.02
CA ASN A 83 5.39 21.75 -1.98
C ASN A 83 6.38 22.22 -3.05
N GLU A 84 7.08 21.28 -3.68
CA GLU A 84 8.23 21.56 -4.55
C GLU A 84 7.91 21.28 -6.02
N ASP A 85 6.64 21.05 -6.37
CA ASP A 85 6.17 20.75 -7.72
C ASP A 85 6.91 19.58 -8.41
N LYS A 86 7.54 18.67 -7.63
CA LYS A 86 8.23 17.51 -8.21
C LYS A 86 7.20 16.47 -8.63
N HIS A 87 7.43 15.91 -9.81
CA HIS A 87 6.63 14.80 -10.34
C HIS A 87 6.90 13.52 -9.55
N ILE A 88 5.82 12.88 -9.09
CA ILE A 88 5.83 11.62 -8.35
C ILE A 88 4.73 10.74 -8.96
N ASP A 89 5.10 9.54 -9.39
CA ASP A 89 4.15 8.57 -9.97
C ASP A 89 3.40 7.81 -8.88
N LEU A 90 4.09 7.43 -7.81
CA LEU A 90 3.51 6.72 -6.67
C LEU A 90 4.27 6.97 -5.37
N PHE A 91 3.60 6.67 -4.27
CA PHE A 91 4.22 6.62 -2.94
C PHE A 91 4.30 5.19 -2.43
N CYS A 92 5.47 4.80 -1.94
CA CYS A 92 5.70 3.53 -1.23
C CYS A 92 6.91 3.63 -0.30
N PHE A 93 6.91 2.83 0.76
CA PHE A 93 8.06 2.71 1.66
C PHE A 93 8.90 1.52 1.26
N ASP A 94 10.19 1.75 1.01
CA ASP A 94 11.14 0.70 0.66
C ASP A 94 11.83 0.14 1.90
N TYR A 95 12.14 -1.16 1.88
CA TYR A 95 12.91 -1.81 2.94
C TYR A 95 13.46 -3.17 2.48
N HIS A 96 14.49 -3.62 3.19
CA HIS A 96 14.99 -4.99 3.08
C HIS A 96 14.19 -5.89 4.02
N VAL A 97 13.55 -6.92 3.46
CA VAL A 97 12.83 -7.93 4.24
C VAL A 97 13.84 -8.77 5.03
N GLY A 98 13.92 -8.53 6.34
CA GLY A 98 14.80 -9.23 7.27
C GLY A 98 14.21 -9.30 8.67
N ASP A 99 15.07 -9.46 9.67
CA ASP A 99 14.65 -9.85 11.03
C ASP A 99 13.88 -8.75 11.79
N GLN A 100 14.10 -7.46 11.47
CA GLN A 100 13.48 -6.36 12.21
C GLN A 100 13.02 -5.21 11.33
N ILE A 101 11.71 -4.93 11.37
CA ILE A 101 11.02 -3.70 11.82
C ILE A 101 9.50 -3.97 11.72
N PRO A 102 8.67 -3.57 12.69
CA PRO A 102 7.21 -3.64 12.58
C PRO A 102 6.73 -2.56 11.60
N MET A 103 6.90 -2.81 10.31
CA MET A 103 6.58 -1.83 9.28
C MET A 103 5.07 -1.64 9.18
N LEU A 104 4.33 -2.75 9.16
CA LEU A 104 2.88 -2.68 8.90
C LEU A 104 2.08 -2.14 10.07
N GLU A 105 2.62 -2.16 11.29
CA GLU A 105 2.00 -1.48 12.44
C GLU A 105 1.73 0.00 12.14
N SER A 106 2.73 0.70 11.60
CA SER A 106 2.62 2.13 11.29
C SER A 106 1.59 2.40 10.19
N PHE A 107 1.47 1.50 9.21
CA PHE A 107 0.44 1.60 8.17
C PHE A 107 -0.96 1.39 8.74
N VAL A 108 -1.17 0.34 9.55
CA VAL A 108 -2.46 0.06 10.20
C VAL A 108 -2.88 1.23 11.08
N TRP A 109 -1.96 1.76 11.88
CA TRP A 109 -2.21 2.95 12.70
C TRP A 109 -2.56 4.17 11.84
N THR A 110 -1.83 4.44 10.76
CA THR A 110 -2.05 5.60 9.89
C THR A 110 -3.41 5.54 9.20
N PHE A 111 -3.79 4.36 8.70
CA PHE A 111 -5.09 4.12 8.07
C PHE A 111 -6.22 4.33 9.08
N TYR A 112 -6.09 3.76 10.29
CA TYR A 112 -7.09 3.99 11.33
C TYR A 112 -7.19 5.48 11.73
N ARG A 113 -6.06 6.08 12.11
CA ARG A 113 -6.02 7.40 12.75
C ARG A 113 -6.37 8.53 11.80
N TYR A 114 -5.91 8.45 10.56
CA TYR A 114 -6.03 9.56 9.62
C TYR A 114 -7.07 9.28 8.55
N ARG A 115 -7.27 8.03 8.09
CA ARG A 115 -8.20 7.69 6.99
C ARG A 115 -9.59 7.32 7.51
N THR A 116 -10.10 8.02 8.51
CA THR A 116 -11.47 7.82 9.04
C THR A 116 -11.77 6.35 9.35
N CYS A 117 -10.84 5.70 10.05
CA CYS A 117 -10.92 4.29 10.45
C CYS A 117 -10.93 3.27 9.30
N THR A 118 -10.56 3.64 8.07
CA THR A 118 -10.68 2.71 6.93
C THR A 118 -9.59 1.63 6.96
N PRO A 119 -9.91 0.35 6.74
CA PRO A 119 -8.90 -0.70 6.81
C PRO A 119 -8.09 -0.83 5.50
N ILE A 120 -7.01 -1.59 5.54
CA ILE A 120 -6.16 -1.89 4.39
C ILE A 120 -6.71 -3.12 3.68
N ASP A 121 -7.11 -2.97 2.42
CA ASP A 121 -7.67 -4.05 1.62
C ASP A 121 -6.61 -4.80 0.82
N LEU A 122 -5.64 -4.05 0.27
CA LEU A 122 -4.57 -4.57 -0.57
C LEU A 122 -3.21 -3.99 -0.15
N ILE A 123 -2.17 -4.80 -0.24
CA ILE A 123 -0.79 -4.37 -0.10
C ILE A 123 -0.04 -4.77 -1.35
N LEU A 124 0.59 -3.81 -2.00
CA LEU A 124 1.42 -4.02 -3.18
C LEU A 124 2.86 -4.13 -2.71
N LEU A 125 3.50 -5.21 -3.16
CA LEU A 125 4.94 -5.39 -3.05
C LEU A 125 5.55 -5.03 -4.41
N LEU A 126 6.40 -4.01 -4.41
CA LEU A 126 7.01 -3.42 -5.60
C LEU A 126 8.51 -3.69 -5.62
N ASP A 127 9.13 -3.69 -6.79
CA ASP A 127 10.58 -3.76 -7.00
C ASP A 127 11.17 -2.34 -7.07
N PRO A 128 11.83 -1.84 -6.00
CA PRO A 128 12.36 -0.48 -6.00
C PRO A 128 13.49 -0.29 -7.01
N THR A 129 14.13 -1.36 -7.50
CA THR A 129 15.19 -1.26 -8.51
C THR A 129 14.66 -0.75 -9.86
N LYS A 130 13.33 -0.81 -10.07
CA LYS A 130 12.62 -0.29 -11.24
C LYS A 130 12.10 1.14 -11.07
N LEU A 131 12.41 1.78 -9.94
CA LEU A 131 11.94 3.12 -9.59
C LEU A 131 13.12 4.09 -9.38
N ASN A 132 12.88 5.38 -9.58
CA ASN A 132 13.77 6.46 -9.17
C ASN A 132 13.16 7.15 -7.94
N GLN A 133 13.92 7.21 -6.85
CA GLN A 133 13.47 7.87 -5.63
C GLN A 133 13.41 9.38 -5.83
N VAL A 134 12.35 9.99 -5.31
CA VAL A 134 12.15 11.45 -5.29
C VAL A 134 12.05 11.89 -3.85
N PHE A 135 13.00 12.72 -3.43
CA PHE A 135 12.96 13.39 -2.14
C PHE A 135 12.10 14.65 -2.22
N PHE A 136 11.30 14.94 -1.22
CA PHE A 136 10.36 16.07 -1.25
C PHE A 136 9.86 16.45 0.15
N THR A 137 9.07 17.51 0.26
CA THR A 137 8.39 17.91 1.50
C THR A 137 6.87 17.93 1.29
N TYR A 138 6.14 17.49 2.31
CA TYR A 138 4.68 17.49 2.28
C TYR A 138 4.12 18.88 2.56
N ALA A 139 3.14 19.31 1.74
CA ALA A 139 2.43 20.56 1.97
C ALA A 139 1.75 20.63 3.33
N GLY A 140 2.08 21.66 4.12
CA GLY A 140 1.57 21.87 5.47
C GLY A 140 2.19 20.96 6.53
N ARG A 141 3.30 20.29 6.24
CA ARG A 141 4.09 19.44 7.16
C ARG A 141 5.59 19.70 7.01
N GLU A 142 5.97 20.95 6.78
CA GLU A 142 7.37 21.34 6.58
C GLU A 142 8.23 21.09 7.83
N ASP A 143 7.61 21.00 9.01
CA ASP A 143 8.24 20.65 10.28
C ASP A 143 8.70 19.19 10.35
N GLU A 144 8.12 18.32 9.53
CA GLU A 144 8.47 16.90 9.49
C GLU A 144 9.71 16.60 8.63
N GLY A 145 10.22 17.61 7.91
CA GLY A 145 11.42 17.52 7.08
C GLY A 145 11.23 16.79 5.74
N GLU A 146 12.35 16.44 5.12
CA GLU A 146 12.38 15.76 3.81
C GLU A 146 11.87 14.32 3.92
N ARG A 147 11.12 13.89 2.91
CA ARG A 147 10.50 12.58 2.74
C ARG A 147 11.10 11.86 1.55
N SER A 148 11.11 10.53 1.61
CA SER A 148 11.78 9.66 0.63
C SER A 148 10.86 8.55 0.10
N ASP A 149 9.56 8.64 0.40
CA ASP A 149 8.54 7.68 -0.01
C ASP A 149 7.95 7.97 -1.39
N GLY A 150 8.39 9.05 -2.07
CA GLY A 150 8.00 9.39 -3.43
C GLY A 150 8.87 8.71 -4.48
N TRP A 151 8.25 8.19 -5.54
CA TRP A 151 8.94 7.46 -6.61
C TRP A 151 8.42 7.82 -7.99
N THR A 152 9.30 7.75 -8.99
CA THR A 152 8.95 7.78 -10.42
C THR A 152 9.38 6.50 -11.12
N PHE A 153 8.70 6.14 -12.21
CA PHE A 153 9.04 4.96 -12.99
C PHE A 153 10.34 5.17 -13.77
N LYS A 154 11.23 4.17 -13.78
CA LYS A 154 12.38 4.16 -14.71
C LYS A 154 11.95 3.91 -16.15
N GLU A 155 10.93 3.08 -16.34
CA GLU A 155 10.35 2.70 -17.63
C GLU A 155 8.84 2.97 -17.61
N PRO A 156 8.37 4.20 -17.89
CA PRO A 156 6.95 4.58 -17.77
C PRO A 156 6.03 3.86 -18.78
N ASP A 157 6.59 3.29 -19.85
CA ASP A 157 5.84 2.47 -20.81
C ASP A 157 5.74 0.99 -20.39
N ASN A 158 6.39 0.59 -19.28
CA ASN A 158 6.51 -0.79 -18.81
C ASN A 158 6.35 -0.88 -17.28
N THR A 159 5.35 -0.17 -16.74
CA THR A 159 5.13 -0.04 -15.30
C THR A 159 4.72 -1.35 -14.64
N GLN A 160 4.12 -2.30 -15.37
CA GLN A 160 3.71 -3.60 -14.79
C GLN A 160 4.86 -4.40 -14.19
N ASP A 161 6.09 -4.19 -14.66
CA ASP A 161 7.25 -4.97 -14.22
C ASP A 161 7.69 -4.63 -12.79
N ILE A 162 7.29 -3.47 -12.27
CA ILE A 162 7.55 -3.08 -10.88
C ILE A 162 6.82 -3.98 -9.88
N LEU A 163 5.70 -4.59 -10.26
CA LEU A 163 4.89 -5.37 -9.33
C LEU A 163 5.56 -6.72 -9.06
N VAL A 164 5.84 -6.99 -7.79
CA VAL A 164 6.36 -8.29 -7.32
C VAL A 164 5.21 -9.20 -6.94
N ALA A 165 4.31 -8.72 -6.07
CA ALA A 165 3.15 -9.47 -5.59
C ALA A 165 2.07 -8.54 -5.05
N ILE A 166 0.87 -9.10 -4.84
CA ILE A 166 -0.24 -8.43 -4.14
C ILE A 166 -0.60 -9.29 -2.91
N LEU A 167 -0.75 -8.66 -1.75
CA LEU A 167 -1.38 -9.28 -0.58
C LEU A 167 -2.80 -8.75 -0.47
N ARG A 168 -3.78 -9.65 -0.47
CA ARG A 168 -5.18 -9.35 -0.21
C ARG A 168 -5.51 -9.60 1.25
N ILE A 169 -5.94 -8.58 1.96
CA ILE A 169 -6.35 -8.71 3.36
C ILE A 169 -7.82 -9.11 3.41
N ARG A 170 -8.13 -10.24 4.05
CA ARG A 170 -9.49 -10.70 4.33
C ARG A 170 -9.85 -10.35 5.75
N HIS A 171 -10.77 -9.40 5.85
CA HIS A 171 -11.35 -8.96 7.10
C HIS A 171 -12.57 -9.83 7.33
N LYS A 172 -13.08 -9.89 8.56
CA LYS A 172 -14.35 -10.59 8.80
C LYS A 172 -15.42 -9.88 7.98
N GLU A 173 -16.02 -10.59 7.02
CA GLU A 173 -17.18 -10.07 6.31
C GLU A 173 -18.23 -9.73 7.38
N SER A 174 -18.70 -8.49 7.38
CA SER A 174 -20.02 -8.21 7.92
C SER A 174 -20.94 -9.10 7.08
N PHE A 175 -21.28 -10.28 7.61
CA PHE A 175 -22.40 -11.04 7.10
C PHE A 175 -23.61 -10.13 7.26
N SER A 176 -23.88 -9.28 6.25
CA SER A 176 -25.23 -8.86 6.00
C SER A 176 -25.96 -10.15 5.69
N GLN A 177 -26.65 -10.66 6.71
CA GLN A 177 -27.74 -11.58 6.48
C GLN A 177 -28.70 -10.83 5.56
N ALA A 178 -28.66 -11.19 4.28
CA ALA A 178 -29.81 -11.00 3.43
C ALA A 178 -30.86 -12.00 3.94
N ASP A 179 -31.75 -11.51 4.80
CA ASP A 179 -33.11 -12.04 4.90
C ASP A 179 -33.92 -11.60 3.66
#